data_AF-A0A657ALM2-F1
#
_entry.id   AF-A0A657ALM2-F1
#
_cell.length_a   1.000
_cell.length_b   1.000
_cell.length_c   1.000
_cell.angle_alpha   90.00
_cell.angle_beta   90.00
_cell.angle_gamma   90.00
#
_symmetry.space_group_name_H-M   'P 1'
#
loop_
_entity.id
_entity.type
_entity.pdbx_description
1 polymer ?
#
loop_
_entity_poly.entity_id
_entity_poly.type
_entity_poly.pdbx_seq_one_letter_code
_entity_poly.pdbx_strand_id
1 'polypeptide(L)'
;MCLQIHRKRPELPIFLRRVTRKELSPEVLQAIAGSYENNNIDQLNGLINEYICSMYYPLELAKGFQEISTQVFESLIPGVKVHCDYPYLVKDQLIYGELFTLIPLESDWCRGYMMLQTTEKEITDLIRSDATAIHSMRPNRNDINSILNEATNLIWGKARSCYFSSVESLEGNRIYVPTLVNHSQKHMSFGSTEPQLCFKFKLIDPKFRFDEITIYQRLIFNLSWSPEKFTENDQIVEHLVEDGDLEMF
;
A
#
# COMPACT_ATOMS: atom_id res chain seq x y z
N MET A 1 -9.99 -16.39 -24.27
CA MET A 1 -8.91 -16.07 -23.32
C MET A 1 -9.26 -14.86 -22.44
N CYS A 2 -9.55 -13.67 -22.98
CA CYS A 2 -9.93 -12.49 -22.19
C CYS A 2 -11.11 -12.75 -21.22
N LEU A 3 -12.18 -13.42 -21.69
CA LEU A 3 -13.32 -13.79 -20.84
C LEU A 3 -12.93 -14.68 -19.64
N GLN A 4 -11.94 -15.55 -19.80
CA GLN A 4 -11.46 -16.40 -18.70
C GLN A 4 -10.61 -15.61 -17.71
N ILE A 5 -9.79 -14.68 -18.19
CA ILE A 5 -9.02 -13.76 -17.35
C ILE A 5 -9.97 -12.87 -16.56
N HIS A 6 -10.94 -12.23 -17.22
CA HIS A 6 -11.92 -11.36 -16.57
C HIS A 6 -12.79 -12.10 -15.55
N ARG A 7 -13.18 -13.36 -15.81
CA ARG A 7 -13.90 -14.18 -14.80
C ARG A 7 -13.06 -14.50 -13.56
N LYS A 8 -11.74 -14.66 -13.72
CA LYS A 8 -10.83 -14.97 -12.60
C LYS A 8 -10.34 -13.72 -11.87
N ARG A 9 -10.22 -12.61 -12.58
CA ARG A 9 -9.62 -11.34 -12.16
C ARG A 9 -10.43 -10.17 -12.77
N PRO A 10 -11.69 -9.96 -12.35
CA PRO A 10 -12.56 -8.94 -12.92
C PRO A 10 -12.03 -7.51 -12.78
N GLU A 11 -11.15 -7.28 -11.80
CA GLU A 11 -10.50 -6.02 -11.49
C GLU A 11 -9.33 -5.64 -12.41
N LEU A 12 -8.80 -6.59 -13.20
CA LEU A 12 -7.69 -6.30 -14.10
C LEU A 12 -8.18 -5.61 -15.39
N PRO A 13 -7.69 -4.41 -15.72
CA PRO A 13 -8.01 -3.78 -17.00
C PRO A 13 -7.35 -4.58 -18.14
N ILE A 14 -8.16 -5.18 -19.01
CA ILE A 14 -7.67 -5.91 -20.18
C ILE A 14 -7.63 -4.97 -21.36
N PHE A 15 -6.44 -4.68 -21.89
CA PHE A 15 -6.25 -3.94 -23.14
C PHE A 15 -6.07 -4.93 -24.30
N LEU A 16 -7.04 -4.95 -25.21
CA LEU A 16 -7.01 -5.85 -26.35
C LEU A 16 -6.32 -5.21 -27.54
N ARG A 17 -5.13 -5.71 -27.90
CA ARG A 17 -4.48 -5.34 -29.16
C ARG A 17 -5.25 -5.92 -30.35
N ARG A 18 -5.61 -5.10 -31.33
CA ARG A 18 -6.36 -5.50 -32.52
C ARG A 18 -5.49 -5.37 -33.77
N VAL A 19 -5.51 -6.44 -34.57
CA VAL A 19 -4.92 -6.49 -35.92
C VAL A 19 -6.01 -6.34 -36.98
N THR A 20 -7.26 -6.66 -36.65
CA THR A 20 -8.41 -6.61 -37.55
C THR A 20 -9.56 -5.83 -36.93
N ARG A 21 -10.26 -5.03 -37.75
CA ARG A 21 -11.43 -4.22 -37.35
C ARG A 21 -12.73 -4.98 -37.17
N LYS A 22 -12.71 -6.31 -37.22
CA LYS A 22 -13.90 -7.15 -37.01
C LYS A 22 -14.56 -6.83 -35.67
N GLU A 23 -15.86 -6.58 -35.67
CA GLU A 23 -16.62 -6.27 -34.46
C GLU A 23 -16.43 -7.35 -33.39
N LEU A 24 -16.25 -6.89 -32.15
CA LEU A 24 -16.13 -7.75 -30.99
C LEU A 24 -17.53 -8.14 -30.52
N SER A 25 -17.68 -9.36 -30.00
CA SER A 25 -18.95 -9.74 -29.38
C SER A 25 -19.24 -8.86 -28.15
N PRO A 26 -20.52 -8.65 -27.80
CA PRO A 26 -20.89 -7.87 -26.62
C PRO A 26 -20.24 -8.36 -25.32
N GLU A 27 -20.09 -9.68 -25.18
CA GLU A 27 -19.43 -10.32 -24.05
C GLU A 27 -17.95 -9.92 -23.93
N VAL A 28 -17.25 -9.81 -25.07
CA VAL A 28 -15.83 -9.41 -25.08
C VAL A 28 -15.69 -7.92 -24.77
N LEU A 29 -16.61 -7.08 -25.27
CA LEU A 29 -16.61 -5.66 -24.97
C LEU A 29 -16.79 -5.38 -23.47
N GLN A 30 -17.62 -6.16 -22.78
CA GLN A 30 -17.79 -6.03 -21.32
C GLN A 30 -16.57 -6.51 -20.53
N ALA A 31 -15.78 -7.42 -21.09
CA ALA A 31 -14.63 -8.02 -20.42
C ALA A 31 -13.30 -7.27 -20.63
N ILE A 32 -13.27 -6.24 -21.48
CA ILE A 32 -12.06 -5.45 -21.78
C ILE A 32 -12.25 -4.01 -21.35
N ALA A 33 -11.16 -3.38 -20.87
CA ALA A 33 -11.14 -1.96 -20.58
C ALA A 33 -11.05 -1.12 -21.87
N GLY A 34 -10.45 -1.70 -22.91
CA GLY A 34 -10.43 -1.08 -24.23
C GLY A 34 -9.64 -1.89 -25.24
N SER A 35 -9.56 -1.37 -26.46
CA SER A 35 -8.79 -1.98 -27.53
C SER A 35 -7.99 -0.94 -28.30
N TYR A 36 -6.80 -1.32 -28.76
CA TYR A 36 -5.92 -0.45 -29.52
C TYR A 36 -5.42 -1.14 -30.79
N GLU A 37 -5.20 -0.38 -31.86
CA GLU A 37 -4.63 -0.86 -33.13
C GLU A 37 -3.10 -0.70 -33.13
N ASN A 38 -2.39 -1.54 -33.90
CA ASN A 38 -0.93 -1.52 -33.94
C ASN A 38 -0.32 -0.18 -34.41
N ASN A 39 -1.08 0.56 -35.23
CA ASN A 39 -0.63 1.84 -35.80
C ASN A 39 -1.16 3.05 -35.02
N ASN A 40 -1.79 2.83 -33.86
CA ASN A 40 -2.34 3.91 -33.05
C ASN A 40 -1.91 3.75 -31.59
N ILE A 41 -0.69 4.18 -31.30
CA ILE A 41 -0.13 4.16 -29.95
C ILE A 41 -0.84 5.15 -29.03
N ASP A 42 -1.45 6.21 -29.57
CA ASP A 42 -2.19 7.21 -28.80
C ASP A 42 -3.42 6.61 -28.13
N GLN A 43 -4.10 5.65 -28.78
CA GLN A 43 -5.19 4.89 -28.16
C GLN A 43 -4.71 4.07 -26.96
N LEU A 44 -3.54 3.45 -27.06
CA LEU A 44 -2.96 2.73 -25.94
C LEU A 44 -2.58 3.69 -24.81
N ASN A 45 -1.98 4.84 -25.13
CA ASN A 45 -1.65 5.87 -24.14
C ASN A 45 -2.90 6.40 -23.43
N GLY A 46 -4.00 6.62 -24.16
CA GLY A 46 -5.30 6.98 -23.58
C GLY A 46 -5.79 5.94 -22.58
N LEU A 47 -5.77 4.66 -22.95
CA LEU A 47 -6.16 3.56 -22.06
C LEU A 47 -5.23 3.42 -20.86
N ILE A 48 -3.92 3.59 -21.03
CA ILE A 48 -2.97 3.58 -19.92
C ILE A 48 -3.25 4.75 -18.96
N ASN A 49 -3.46 5.95 -19.49
CA ASN A 49 -3.73 7.12 -18.65
C ASN A 49 -5.05 6.98 -17.88
N GLU A 50 -6.09 6.49 -18.54
CA GLU A 50 -7.42 6.31 -17.96
C GLU A 50 -7.49 5.14 -16.96
N TYR A 51 -6.85 4.01 -17.26
CA TYR A 51 -7.01 2.78 -16.49
C TYR A 51 -5.78 2.38 -15.67
N ILE A 52 -4.61 2.98 -15.85
CA ILE A 52 -3.41 2.68 -15.06
C ILE A 52 -2.93 3.92 -14.31
N CYS A 53 -2.83 5.07 -14.97
CA CYS A 53 -2.32 6.31 -14.39
C CYS A 53 -3.41 7.25 -13.85
N SER A 54 -4.59 6.72 -13.51
CA SER A 54 -5.76 7.52 -13.08
C SER A 54 -5.54 8.25 -11.75
N MET A 55 -4.49 7.90 -11.00
CA MET A 55 -4.16 8.51 -9.71
C MET A 55 -2.66 8.78 -9.64
N TYR A 56 -2.32 10.02 -9.27
CA TYR A 56 -0.95 10.45 -9.00
C TYR A 56 -0.76 10.57 -7.50
N TYR A 57 0.31 9.98 -6.97
CA TYR A 57 0.77 10.13 -5.60
C TYR A 57 2.03 11.01 -5.61
N PRO A 58 2.12 12.05 -4.76
CA PRO A 58 3.34 12.84 -4.62
C PRO A 58 4.54 11.94 -4.34
N LEU A 59 5.66 12.19 -5.01
CA LEU A 59 6.87 11.37 -4.86
C LEU A 59 7.42 11.47 -3.44
N GLU A 60 7.29 12.65 -2.86
CA GLU A 60 7.65 13.01 -1.50
C GLU A 60 6.89 12.17 -0.49
N LEU A 61 5.57 12.03 -0.67
CA LEU A 61 4.72 11.16 0.15
C LEU A 61 5.18 9.70 0.04
N ALA A 62 5.43 9.22 -1.19
CA ALA A 62 5.82 7.83 -1.40
C ALA A 62 7.17 7.52 -0.74
N LYS A 63 8.17 8.39 -0.93
CA LYS A 63 9.49 8.28 -0.29
C LYS A 63 9.39 8.36 1.23
N GLY A 64 8.63 9.33 1.73
CA GLY A 64 8.39 9.53 3.15
C GLY A 64 7.84 8.29 3.84
N PHE A 65 6.79 7.68 3.29
CA PHE A 65 6.24 6.44 3.84
C PHE A 65 7.21 5.27 3.73
N GLN A 66 7.97 5.18 2.64
CA GLN A 66 9.01 4.16 2.47
C GLN A 66 10.09 4.29 3.55
N GLU A 67 10.61 5.49 3.79
CA GLU A 67 11.66 5.77 4.77
C GLU A 67 11.17 5.54 6.20
N ILE A 68 10.01 6.10 6.55
CA ILE A 68 9.38 5.91 7.87
C ILE A 68 9.18 4.43 8.15
N SER A 69 8.63 3.68 7.20
CA SER A 69 8.35 2.25 7.41
C SER A 69 9.62 1.42 7.51
N THR A 70 10.64 1.74 6.72
CA THR A 70 11.97 1.13 6.81
C THR A 70 12.55 1.30 8.20
N GLN A 71 12.61 2.54 8.69
CA GLN A 71 13.12 2.85 10.04
C GLN A 71 12.32 2.15 11.14
N VAL A 72 10.99 2.11 11.03
CA VAL A 72 10.15 1.44 12.02
C VAL A 72 10.45 -0.05 12.07
N PHE A 73 10.54 -0.74 10.92
CA PHE A 73 10.87 -2.16 10.90
C PHE A 73 12.26 -2.45 11.45
N GLU A 74 13.26 -1.61 11.15
CA GLU A 74 14.60 -1.73 11.72
C GLU A 74 14.64 -1.52 13.23
N SER A 75 13.80 -0.60 13.75
CA SER A 75 13.68 -0.35 15.19
C SER A 75 13.00 -1.50 15.94
N LEU A 76 11.99 -2.13 15.33
CA LEU A 76 11.22 -3.21 15.95
C LEU A 76 11.98 -4.54 15.96
N ILE A 77 12.87 -4.74 14.99
CA ILE A 77 13.61 -5.99 14.81
C ILE A 77 15.10 -5.67 14.73
N PRO A 78 15.78 -5.54 15.88
CA PRO A 78 17.18 -5.14 15.92
C PRO A 78 18.08 -6.02 15.05
N GLY A 79 18.82 -5.37 14.17
CA GLY A 79 19.80 -6.00 13.27
C GLY A 79 19.22 -6.59 11.99
N VAL A 80 17.92 -6.42 11.71
CA VAL A 80 17.33 -6.76 10.41
C VAL A 80 17.84 -5.79 9.34
N LYS A 81 17.96 -6.27 8.09
CA LYS A 81 18.09 -5.42 6.91
C LYS A 81 16.76 -5.35 6.20
N VAL A 82 16.27 -4.13 5.98
CA VAL A 82 14.99 -3.92 5.29
C VAL A 82 15.28 -3.52 3.84
N HIS A 83 14.71 -4.26 2.90
CA HIS A 83 14.72 -3.92 1.48
C HIS A 83 13.31 -3.56 1.04
N CYS A 84 13.12 -2.36 0.48
CA CYS A 84 11.87 -1.97 -0.16
C CYS A 84 12.02 -2.05 -1.68
N ASP A 85 11.16 -2.83 -2.33
CA ASP A 85 11.01 -2.79 -3.79
C ASP A 85 10.46 -1.40 -4.20
N TYR A 86 10.63 -0.99 -5.47
CA TYR A 86 10.10 0.29 -5.95
C TYR A 86 8.58 0.41 -5.70
N PRO A 87 8.09 1.55 -5.18
CA PRO A 87 6.66 1.76 -4.97
C PRO A 87 5.89 1.60 -6.28
N TYR A 88 4.72 0.99 -6.21
CA TYR A 88 3.90 0.71 -7.40
C TYR A 88 2.41 0.85 -7.12
N LEU A 89 1.65 1.15 -8.16
CA LEU A 89 0.19 1.26 -8.09
C LEU A 89 -0.47 -0.08 -8.33
N VAL A 90 -1.42 -0.44 -7.45
CA VAL A 90 -2.20 -1.66 -7.53
C VAL A 90 -3.67 -1.32 -7.61
N LYS A 91 -4.35 -1.81 -8.65
CA LYS A 91 -5.81 -1.75 -8.75
C LYS A 91 -6.51 -2.99 -8.18
N ASP A 92 -5.75 -4.06 -7.93
CA ASP A 92 -6.35 -5.27 -7.41
C ASP A 92 -6.77 -5.14 -5.94
N GLN A 93 -7.85 -5.83 -5.63
CA GLN A 93 -8.46 -5.86 -4.31
C GLN A 93 -8.06 -7.13 -3.54
N LEU A 94 -6.93 -7.77 -3.90
CA LEU A 94 -6.49 -8.98 -3.22
C LEU A 94 -5.73 -8.68 -1.93
N ILE A 95 -5.98 -9.51 -0.92
CA ILE A 95 -5.29 -9.53 0.36
C ILE A 95 -4.09 -10.45 0.24
N TYR A 96 -2.90 -9.93 0.55
CA TYR A 96 -1.72 -10.78 0.76
C TYR A 96 -1.77 -11.42 2.14
N GLY A 97 -1.41 -12.69 2.22
CA GLY A 97 -1.35 -13.44 3.48
C GLY A 97 -2.72 -13.64 4.14
N GLU A 98 -2.71 -13.67 5.47
CA GLU A 98 -3.86 -13.91 6.34
C GLU A 98 -4.03 -12.80 7.39
N LEU A 99 -2.96 -12.04 7.64
CA LEU A 99 -2.91 -10.99 8.64
C LEU A 99 -2.84 -9.63 7.96
N PHE A 100 -3.71 -8.72 8.39
CA PHE A 100 -3.57 -7.32 8.04
C PHE A 100 -4.07 -6.41 9.17
N THR A 101 -3.49 -5.23 9.25
CA THR A 101 -3.98 -4.11 10.06
C THR A 101 -4.54 -3.03 9.15
N LEU A 102 -5.45 -2.22 9.67
CA LEU A 102 -6.06 -1.12 8.93
C LEU A 102 -6.24 0.07 9.87
N ILE A 103 -5.71 1.23 9.49
CA ILE A 103 -5.88 2.48 10.23
C ILE A 103 -6.36 3.58 9.28
N PRO A 104 -7.38 4.38 9.63
CA PRO A 104 -7.83 5.49 8.80
C PRO A 104 -6.78 6.61 8.75
N LEU A 105 -6.62 7.20 7.58
CA LEU A 105 -5.82 8.39 7.33
C LEU A 105 -6.77 9.53 6.97
N GLU A 106 -6.69 10.64 7.71
CA GLU A 106 -7.55 11.80 7.46
C GLU A 106 -6.72 13.09 7.53
N SER A 107 -6.83 13.90 6.47
CA SER A 107 -6.28 15.25 6.35
C SER A 107 -7.23 16.15 5.55
N ASP A 108 -6.88 17.41 5.38
CA ASP A 108 -7.56 18.37 4.53
C ASP A 108 -7.36 18.08 3.02
N TRP A 109 -6.27 17.39 2.67
CA TRP A 109 -5.92 17.03 1.29
C TRP A 109 -6.16 15.56 0.92
N CYS A 110 -6.31 14.65 1.90
CA CYS A 110 -6.60 13.25 1.63
C CYS A 110 -7.44 12.55 2.70
N ARG A 111 -8.19 11.53 2.26
CA ARG A 111 -8.93 10.65 3.17
C ARG A 111 -8.93 9.21 2.65
N GLY A 112 -8.57 8.30 3.55
CA GLY A 112 -8.27 6.94 3.16
C GLY A 112 -7.87 6.04 4.32
N TYR A 113 -7.08 5.02 4.01
CA TYR A 113 -6.57 4.03 4.96
C TYR A 113 -5.12 3.68 4.67
N MET A 114 -4.37 3.38 5.73
CA MET A 114 -3.11 2.66 5.66
C MET A 114 -3.34 1.21 6.11
N MET A 115 -2.73 0.28 5.38
CA MET A 115 -2.78 -1.14 5.67
C MET A 115 -1.38 -1.74 5.68
N LEU A 116 -1.11 -2.65 6.61
CA LEU A 116 0.02 -3.59 6.55
C LEU A 116 -0.52 -5.01 6.38
N GLN A 117 0.14 -5.84 5.58
CA GLN A 117 -0.27 -7.21 5.28
C GLN A 117 0.93 -8.17 5.32
N THR A 118 0.74 -9.36 5.90
CA THR A 118 1.76 -10.41 6.00
C THR A 118 1.10 -11.78 6.26
N THR A 119 1.86 -12.86 6.30
CA THR A 119 1.36 -14.19 6.68
C THR A 119 1.52 -14.43 8.18
N GLU A 120 0.64 -15.27 8.75
CA GLU A 120 0.76 -15.66 10.16
C GLU A 120 2.06 -16.42 10.45
N LYS A 121 2.52 -17.22 9.47
CA LYS A 121 3.76 -17.99 9.58
C LYS A 121 4.96 -17.07 9.77
N GLU A 122 5.10 -16.04 8.92
CA GLU A 122 6.23 -15.10 8.95
C GLU A 122 6.39 -14.44 10.33
N ILE A 123 5.28 -13.93 10.91
CA ILE A 123 5.31 -13.29 12.24
C ILE A 123 5.55 -14.31 13.36
N THR A 124 5.01 -15.52 13.24
CA THR A 124 5.24 -16.57 14.24
C THR A 124 6.71 -16.98 14.28
N ASP A 125 7.34 -17.15 13.12
CA ASP A 125 8.75 -17.53 13.02
C ASP A 125 9.66 -16.39 13.50
N LEU A 126 9.28 -15.13 13.24
CA LEU A 126 9.94 -13.96 13.80
C LEU A 126 9.95 -13.95 15.34
N ILE A 127 8.80 -14.17 15.99
CA ILE A 127 8.71 -14.15 17.47
C ILE A 127 9.51 -15.31 18.08
N ARG A 128 9.49 -16.49 17.43
CA ARG A 128 10.27 -17.66 17.88
C ARG A 128 11.79 -17.47 17.76
N SER A 129 12.23 -16.55 16.92
CA SER A 129 13.65 -16.30 16.65
C SER A 129 14.36 -15.46 17.71
N ASP A 130 13.63 -15.00 18.74
CA ASP A 130 14.10 -14.04 19.75
C ASP A 130 14.67 -12.73 19.16
N ALA A 131 14.29 -12.40 17.92
CA ALA A 131 14.71 -11.18 17.24
C ALA A 131 13.84 -9.96 17.56
N THR A 132 12.77 -10.13 18.34
CA THR A 132 11.86 -9.06 18.77
C THR A 132 11.87 -8.92 20.28
N ALA A 133 11.30 -7.85 20.81
CA ALA A 133 11.11 -7.66 22.25
C ALA A 133 10.13 -8.67 22.88
N ILE A 134 9.30 -9.34 22.07
CA ILE A 134 8.38 -10.38 22.54
C ILE A 134 9.09 -11.73 22.46
N HIS A 135 9.30 -12.35 23.62
CA HIS A 135 9.95 -13.66 23.73
C HIS A 135 8.92 -14.73 24.04
N SER A 136 8.60 -15.56 23.04
CA SER A 136 7.66 -16.68 23.22
C SER A 136 7.99 -17.83 22.28
N MET A 137 8.30 -19.01 22.85
CA MET A 137 8.49 -20.24 22.06
C MET A 137 7.17 -20.76 21.44
N ARG A 138 6.02 -20.35 21.98
CA ARG A 138 4.69 -20.66 21.44
C ARG A 138 3.89 -19.37 21.32
N PRO A 139 4.15 -18.55 20.28
CA PRO A 139 3.45 -17.31 20.07
C PRO A 139 1.94 -17.56 20.01
N ASN A 140 1.19 -16.82 20.81
CA ASN A 140 -0.26 -16.82 20.76
C ASN A 140 -0.76 -15.68 19.85
N ARG A 141 -2.07 -15.64 19.57
CA ARG A 141 -2.66 -14.61 18.70
C ARG A 141 -2.42 -13.18 19.16
N ASN A 142 -2.34 -12.94 20.47
CA ASN A 142 -2.08 -11.60 21.00
C ASN A 142 -0.63 -11.18 20.71
N ASP A 143 0.32 -12.10 20.84
CA ASP A 143 1.74 -11.85 20.55
C ASP A 143 1.92 -11.43 19.08
N ILE A 144 1.29 -12.20 18.18
CA ILE A 144 1.28 -11.94 16.73
C ILE A 144 0.65 -10.58 16.41
N ASN A 145 -0.52 -10.30 16.97
CA ASN A 145 -1.22 -9.03 16.76
C ASN A 145 -0.42 -7.84 17.29
N SER A 146 0.33 -8.02 18.39
CA SER A 146 1.08 -6.95 19.02
C SER A 146 2.16 -6.39 18.09
N ILE A 147 2.93 -7.26 17.41
CA ILE A 147 3.97 -6.82 16.48
C ILE A 147 3.39 -5.99 15.32
N LEU A 148 2.34 -6.49 14.67
CA LEU A 148 1.77 -5.82 13.50
C LEU A 148 1.05 -4.52 13.89
N ASN A 149 0.35 -4.50 15.02
CA ASN A 149 -0.29 -3.29 15.55
C ASN A 149 0.75 -2.24 15.95
N GLU A 150 1.82 -2.63 16.61
CA GLU A 150 2.90 -1.71 16.99
C GLU A 150 3.55 -1.08 15.75
N ALA A 151 3.91 -1.89 14.75
CA ALA A 151 4.43 -1.39 13.48
C ALA A 151 3.48 -0.40 12.81
N THR A 152 2.18 -0.73 12.77
CA THR A 152 1.16 0.14 12.18
C THR A 152 1.05 1.47 12.92
N ASN A 153 1.04 1.44 14.25
CA ASN A 153 0.90 2.63 15.08
C ASN A 153 2.14 3.53 15.02
N LEU A 154 3.34 2.96 15.02
CA LEU A 154 4.58 3.71 14.89
C LEU A 154 4.69 4.38 13.52
N ILE A 155 4.38 3.66 12.44
CA ILE A 155 4.38 4.22 11.08
C ILE A 155 3.35 5.36 10.99
N TRP A 156 2.12 5.13 11.47
CA TRP A 156 1.09 6.17 11.46
C TRP A 156 1.48 7.38 12.30
N GLY A 157 2.03 7.17 13.51
CA GLY A 157 2.45 8.24 14.39
C GLY A 157 3.48 9.16 13.74
N LYS A 158 4.53 8.57 13.15
CA LYS A 158 5.56 9.31 12.39
C LYS A 158 4.99 9.97 11.15
N ALA A 159 4.19 9.25 10.35
CA ALA A 159 3.58 9.82 9.14
C ALA A 159 2.67 11.00 9.49
N ARG A 160 1.91 10.89 10.59
CA ARG A 160 1.01 11.94 11.06
C ARG A 160 1.76 13.21 11.43
N SER A 161 2.88 13.11 12.14
CA SER A 161 3.69 14.29 12.50
C SER A 161 4.31 14.97 11.28
N CYS A 162 4.64 14.21 10.24
CA CYS A 162 5.26 14.76 9.02
C CYS A 162 4.26 15.33 8.01
N TYR A 163 3.10 14.67 7.82
CA TYR A 163 2.22 14.92 6.67
C TYR A 163 0.76 15.25 7.03
N PHE A 164 0.35 15.08 8.28
CA PHE A 164 -1.06 15.19 8.71
C PHE A 164 -1.22 16.07 9.97
N SER A 165 -0.35 17.05 10.18
CA SER A 165 -0.31 17.84 11.43
C SER A 165 -1.24 19.06 11.42
N SER A 166 -1.76 19.48 10.25
CA SER A 166 -2.66 20.63 10.06
C SER A 166 -4.13 20.39 10.43
N VAL A 167 -4.42 19.37 11.26
CA VAL A 167 -5.79 18.91 11.54
C VAL A 167 -6.42 19.75 12.66
N GLU A 168 -6.70 21.02 12.41
CA GLU A 168 -7.70 21.75 13.18
C GLU A 168 -9.11 21.33 12.70
N SER A 169 -9.76 20.48 13.50
CA SER A 169 -11.20 20.22 13.53
C SER A 169 -11.92 20.04 12.17
N LEU A 170 -11.68 18.91 11.50
CA LEU A 170 -12.62 18.35 10.52
C LEU A 170 -13.85 17.76 11.26
N GLU A 171 -14.64 18.60 11.94
CA GLU A 171 -15.87 18.19 12.64
C GLU A 171 -17.10 18.11 11.71
N GLY A 172 -16.97 18.43 10.43
CA GLY A 172 -18.07 18.38 9.46
C GLY A 172 -18.11 17.08 8.65
N ASN A 173 -19.06 16.19 8.96
CA ASN A 173 -19.44 15.02 8.17
C ASN A 173 -18.35 13.98 7.84
N ARG A 174 -18.01 13.14 8.83
CA ARG A 174 -17.26 11.89 8.60
C ARG A 174 -18.10 10.89 7.81
N ILE A 175 -18.00 10.91 6.48
CA ILE A 175 -18.56 9.86 5.62
C ILE A 175 -17.68 8.62 5.73
N TYR A 176 -18.16 7.54 6.33
CA TYR A 176 -17.42 6.28 6.36
C TYR A 176 -17.79 5.45 5.13
N VAL A 177 -16.79 4.94 4.40
CA VAL A 177 -17.04 3.95 3.36
C VAL A 177 -17.04 2.56 4.01
N PRO A 178 -18.06 1.73 3.75
CA PRO A 178 -18.03 0.35 4.22
C PRO A 178 -16.84 -0.39 3.60
N THR A 179 -16.03 -1.04 4.45
CA THR A 179 -14.97 -1.94 4.02
C THR A 179 -15.52 -3.36 3.99
N LEU A 180 -15.56 -3.98 2.81
CA LEU A 180 -15.99 -5.38 2.64
C LEU A 180 -14.77 -6.28 2.61
N VAL A 181 -14.68 -7.23 3.53
CA VAL A 181 -13.60 -8.23 3.58
C VAL A 181 -14.17 -9.62 3.32
N ASN A 182 -13.72 -10.25 2.23
CA ASN A 182 -13.99 -11.65 1.93
C ASN A 182 -12.71 -12.47 2.13
N HIS A 183 -12.57 -13.05 3.32
CA HIS A 183 -11.41 -13.86 3.69
C HIS A 183 -11.28 -15.13 2.83
N SER A 184 -12.40 -15.77 2.46
CA SER A 184 -12.38 -16.99 1.65
C SER A 184 -11.81 -16.76 0.25
N GLN A 185 -12.03 -15.57 -0.31
CA GLN A 185 -11.52 -15.18 -1.62
C GLN A 185 -10.25 -14.32 -1.54
N LYS A 186 -9.72 -14.07 -0.33
CA LYS A 186 -8.65 -13.11 -0.05
C LYS A 186 -8.90 -11.77 -0.75
N HIS A 187 -10.09 -11.22 -0.60
CA HIS A 187 -10.53 -10.02 -1.32
C HIS A 187 -11.00 -8.93 -0.35
N MET A 188 -10.62 -7.67 -0.58
CA MET A 188 -11.04 -6.52 0.20
C MET A 188 -11.42 -5.33 -0.68
N SER A 189 -12.62 -4.78 -0.45
CA SER A 189 -13.11 -3.60 -1.17
C SER A 189 -13.32 -2.42 -0.23
N PHE A 190 -12.90 -1.23 -0.69
CA PHE A 190 -13.05 0.05 0.00
C PHE A 190 -14.08 0.95 -0.68
N GLY A 191 -15.08 0.36 -1.36
CA GLY A 191 -16.11 1.10 -2.10
C GLY A 191 -15.58 1.90 -3.30
N SER A 192 -14.34 1.65 -3.70
CA SER A 192 -13.63 2.33 -4.79
C SER A 192 -12.73 1.33 -5.53
N THR A 193 -12.50 1.58 -6.81
CA THR A 193 -11.54 0.87 -7.67
C THR A 193 -10.32 1.72 -8.01
N GLU A 194 -10.09 2.80 -7.25
CA GLU A 194 -8.94 3.66 -7.46
C GLU A 194 -7.62 2.91 -7.18
N PRO A 195 -6.52 3.24 -7.90
CA PRO A 195 -5.22 2.67 -7.64
C PRO A 195 -4.73 2.95 -6.21
N GLN A 196 -4.25 1.91 -5.55
CA GLN A 196 -3.64 1.95 -4.23
C GLN A 196 -2.12 2.05 -4.38
N LEU A 197 -1.48 2.94 -3.62
CA LEU A 197 -0.01 2.95 -3.55
C LEU A 197 0.46 1.81 -2.68
N CYS A 198 1.29 0.94 -3.24
CA CYS A 198 1.78 -0.26 -2.58
C CYS A 198 3.31 -0.24 -2.45
N PHE A 199 3.77 -0.65 -1.27
CA PHE A 199 5.17 -0.90 -0.96
C PHE A 199 5.31 -2.35 -0.55
N LYS A 200 6.42 -2.96 -0.97
CA LYS A 200 6.76 -4.33 -0.59
C LYS A 200 8.11 -4.32 0.10
N PHE A 201 8.08 -4.64 1.39
CA PHE A 201 9.25 -4.75 2.23
C PHE A 201 9.65 -6.22 2.38
N LYS A 202 10.94 -6.48 2.27
CA LYS A 202 11.59 -7.74 2.57
C LYS A 202 12.52 -7.52 3.76
N LEU A 203 12.25 -8.22 4.84
CA LEU A 203 13.00 -8.15 6.08
C LEU A 203 13.93 -9.37 6.10
N ILE A 204 15.23 -9.12 6.04
CA ILE A 204 16.27 -10.15 5.97
C ILE A 204 17.16 -10.03 7.20
N ASP A 205 17.25 -11.08 8.00
CA ASP A 205 18.19 -11.13 9.12
C ASP A 205 19.56 -11.63 8.66
N PRO A 206 20.63 -10.81 8.73
CA PRO A 206 21.98 -11.25 8.36
C PRO A 206 22.52 -12.41 9.22
N LYS A 207 21.92 -12.63 10.39
CA LYS A 207 22.28 -13.71 11.32
C LYS A 207 21.45 -14.99 11.09
N PHE A 208 20.53 -14.98 10.11
CA PHE A 208 19.67 -16.12 9.78
C PHE A 208 18.87 -16.68 10.98
N ARG A 209 18.43 -15.81 11.90
CA ARG A 209 17.56 -16.19 13.03
C ARG A 209 16.15 -16.56 12.57
N PHE A 210 15.67 -15.96 11.49
CA PHE A 210 14.37 -16.22 10.86
C PHE A 210 14.49 -16.15 9.32
N ASP A 211 13.53 -16.76 8.61
CA ASP A 211 13.43 -16.72 7.14
C ASP A 211 13.07 -15.32 6.63
N GLU A 212 13.29 -15.01 5.34
CA GLU A 212 12.85 -13.73 4.76
C GLU A 212 11.36 -13.48 5.00
N ILE A 213 11.03 -12.32 5.58
CA ILE A 213 9.65 -11.90 5.83
C ILE A 213 9.24 -10.87 4.80
N THR A 214 8.09 -11.07 4.16
CA THR A 214 7.49 -10.10 3.25
C THR A 214 6.34 -9.36 3.93
N ILE A 215 6.42 -8.03 3.93
CA ILE A 215 5.34 -7.14 4.41
C ILE A 215 4.91 -6.25 3.25
N TYR A 216 3.61 -6.24 2.97
CA TYR A 216 3.03 -5.28 2.05
C TYR A 216 2.39 -4.14 2.82
N GLN A 217 2.75 -2.91 2.47
CA GLN A 217 2.06 -1.71 2.93
C GLN A 217 1.22 -1.15 1.79
N ARG A 218 0.00 -0.72 2.10
CA ARG A 218 -0.88 -0.05 1.12
C ARG A 218 -1.42 1.24 1.68
N LEU A 219 -1.41 2.28 0.87
CA LEU A 219 -2.15 3.52 1.08
C LEU A 219 -3.34 3.53 0.12
N ILE A 220 -4.54 3.65 0.67
CA ILE A 220 -5.80 3.63 -0.07
C ILE A 220 -6.51 4.96 0.16
N PHE A 221 -6.51 5.87 -0.80
CA PHE A 221 -7.28 7.12 -0.72
C PHE A 221 -8.55 7.00 -1.58
N ASN A 222 -9.73 7.07 -0.98
CA ASN A 222 -11.00 6.74 -1.65
C ASN A 222 -12.13 7.75 -1.42
N LEU A 223 -11.93 8.74 -0.55
CA LEU A 223 -12.99 9.64 -0.07
C LEU A 223 -12.75 11.12 -0.37
N SER A 224 -11.49 11.54 -0.34
CA SER A 224 -11.05 12.89 -0.66
C SER A 224 -9.61 12.75 -1.12
N TRP A 225 -9.28 13.25 -2.32
CA TRP A 225 -7.92 13.24 -2.85
C TRP A 225 -7.68 14.55 -3.59
N SER A 226 -6.85 15.41 -3.01
CA SER A 226 -6.45 16.70 -3.54
C SER A 226 -4.93 16.83 -3.38
N PRO A 227 -4.13 16.09 -4.17
CA PRO A 227 -2.67 16.04 -4.02
C PRO A 227 -2.00 17.41 -4.19
N GLU A 228 -2.66 18.33 -4.90
CA GLU A 228 -2.24 19.72 -5.09
C GLU A 228 -2.10 20.50 -3.77
N LYS A 229 -2.84 20.08 -2.74
CA LYS A 229 -2.80 20.69 -1.40
C LYS A 229 -1.80 20.01 -0.46
N PHE A 230 -1.11 18.97 -0.93
CA PHE A 230 -0.06 18.32 -0.15
C PHE A 230 1.10 19.31 0.05
N THR A 231 1.38 19.63 1.31
CA THR A 231 2.52 20.43 1.72
C THR A 231 3.26 19.70 2.82
N GLU A 232 4.58 19.56 2.66
CA GLU A 232 5.45 19.12 3.74
C GLU A 232 5.41 20.13 4.89
N ASN A 233 5.43 19.64 6.12
CA ASN A 233 5.53 20.50 7.28
C ASN A 233 6.99 20.88 7.50
N ASP A 234 7.28 22.17 7.72
CA ASP A 234 8.64 22.70 7.94
C ASP A 234 9.38 22.04 9.13
N GLN A 235 8.68 21.29 9.98
CA GLN A 235 9.23 20.49 11.09
C GLN A 235 10.11 19.32 10.64
N ILE A 236 10.09 18.94 9.36
CA ILE A 236 10.99 17.93 8.79
C ILE A 236 12.46 18.39 8.88
N VAL A 237 12.72 19.70 8.78
CA VAL A 237 14.08 20.26 8.91
C VAL A 237 14.63 20.03 10.32
N GLU A 238 13.79 20.10 11.35
CA GLU A 238 14.25 19.87 12.73
C GLU A 238 14.53 18.38 13.01
N HIS A 239 13.72 17.45 12.49
CA HIS A 239 13.97 16.01 12.67
C HIS A 239 15.15 15.47 11.86
N LEU A 240 15.41 15.99 10.65
CA LEU A 240 16.61 15.64 9.87
C LEU A 240 17.90 16.21 10.48
N VAL A 241 17.80 17.33 11.20
CA VAL A 241 18.93 17.91 11.96
C VAL A 241 19.19 17.12 13.25
N GLU A 242 18.16 16.54 13.88
CA GLU A 242 18.32 15.66 15.06
C GLU A 242 18.91 14.29 14.73
N ASP A 243 18.63 13.71 13.55
CA ASP A 243 19.20 12.44 13.09
C ASP A 243 20.62 12.58 12.48
N GLY A 244 21.19 13.79 12.44
CA GLY A 244 22.59 14.04 12.11
C GLY A 244 22.96 13.97 10.62
N ASP A 245 21.99 13.91 9.71
CA ASP A 245 22.20 13.71 8.27
C ASP A 245 22.37 15.02 7.46
N LEU A 246 22.52 16.17 8.12
CA LEU A 246 22.78 17.46 7.47
C LEU A 246 24.15 18.03 7.87
N GLU A 247 25.19 17.72 7.08
CA GLU A 247 26.37 18.59 7.00
C GLU A 247 25.96 19.86 6.23
N MET A 248 25.89 20.98 6.96
CA MET A 248 25.68 22.31 6.40
C MET A 248 26.92 22.74 5.62
N PHE A 249 26.79 22.90 4.30
CA PHE A 249 27.77 23.63 3.47
C PHE A 249 27.34 25.08 3.28
#